data_AF-E2A7F3-F1
#
_entry.id   AF-E2A7F3-F1
#
_cell.length_a   1.000
_cell.length_b   1.000
_cell.length_c   1.000
_cell.angle_alpha   90.00
_cell.angle_beta   90.00
_cell.angle_gamma   90.00
#
_symmetry.space_group_name_H-M   'P 1'
#
loop_
_entity.id
_entity.type
_entity.pdbx_description
1 polymer ?
#
loop_
_entity_poly.entity_id
_entity_poly.type
_entity_poly.pdbx_seq_one_letter_code
_entity_poly.pdbx_strand_id
1 'polypeptide(L)'
;LQSYYLYDITKRPQYEITLMFQIISLFIVIIPYTGIDTFLGLLVFHICGQLDILKNRLVHLHEQKNFSDILKDSVMCHIRLLRYRIFY
;
A
#
# COMPACT_ATOMS: atom_id res chain seq x y z
N LEU A 1 -45.87 11.61 -41.87
CA LEU A 1 -45.60 11.90 -40.45
C LEU A 1 -44.09 11.91 -40.27
N GLN A 2 -43.50 13.10 -40.31
CA GLN A 2 -42.06 13.30 -40.23
C GLN A 2 -41.64 13.17 -38.76
N SER A 3 -41.34 11.95 -38.31
CA SER A 3 -40.64 11.76 -37.04
C SER A 3 -39.18 12.13 -37.26
N TYR A 4 -38.91 13.43 -37.13
CA TYR A 4 -37.57 13.99 -36.96
C TYR A 4 -36.91 13.25 -35.80
N TYR A 5 -35.98 12.36 -36.19
CA TYR A 5 -34.96 11.67 -35.42
C TYR A 5 -34.91 12.05 -33.93
N LEU A 6 -35.21 11.12 -33.02
CA LEU A 6 -35.04 11.27 -31.55
C LEU A 6 -33.57 11.52 -31.13
N TYR A 7 -32.66 11.70 -32.09
CA TYR A 7 -31.22 11.74 -31.85
C TYR A 7 -30.48 12.66 -32.82
N ASP A 8 -30.92 13.91 -33.00
CA ASP A 8 -30.24 14.83 -33.93
C ASP A 8 -28.92 15.41 -33.35
N ILE A 9 -27.88 14.58 -33.40
CA ILE A 9 -26.52 14.85 -33.92
C ILE A 9 -25.95 16.27 -33.88
N THR A 10 -25.75 16.81 -32.68
CA THR A 10 -24.48 17.51 -32.42
C THR A 10 -23.36 16.46 -32.39
N LYS A 11 -22.90 16.00 -33.57
CA LYS A 11 -21.93 14.88 -33.70
C LYS A 11 -20.57 15.11 -33.02
N ARG A 12 -20.27 16.34 -32.59
CA ARG A 12 -19.03 16.70 -31.87
C ARG A 12 -19.09 16.47 -30.35
N PRO A 13 -20.03 17.07 -29.59
CA PRO A 13 -20.01 16.97 -28.12
C PRO A 13 -20.23 15.54 -27.58
N GLN A 14 -21.07 14.72 -28.20
CA GLN A 14 -21.30 13.35 -27.73
C GLN A 14 -20.06 12.47 -27.89
N TYR A 15 -19.33 12.65 -28.99
CA TYR A 15 -18.07 11.96 -29.22
C TYR A 15 -17.02 12.33 -28.17
N GLU A 16 -16.90 13.61 -27.84
CA GLU A 16 -16.00 14.08 -26.77
C GLU A 16 -16.37 13.49 -25.41
N ILE A 17 -17.67 13.45 -25.09
CA ILE A 17 -18.16 12.86 -23.83
C ILE A 17 -17.86 11.37 -23.78
N THR A 18 -18.14 10.61 -24.85
CA THR A 18 -17.81 9.17 -24.92
C THR A 18 -16.30 8.93 -24.83
N LEU A 19 -15.49 9.77 -25.47
CA LEU A 19 -14.03 9.69 -25.38
C LEU A 19 -13.54 9.94 -23.94
N MET A 20 -14.11 10.92 -23.23
CA MET A 20 -13.80 11.17 -21.83
C MET A 20 -14.16 9.98 -20.94
N PHE A 21 -15.34 9.38 -21.14
CA PHE A 21 -15.73 8.17 -20.43
C PHE A 21 -14.79 7.00 -20.75
N GLN A 22 -14.38 6.83 -22.01
CA GLN A 22 -13.41 5.79 -22.38
C GLN A 22 -12.07 5.99 -21.69
N ILE A 23 -11.55 7.22 -21.63
CA ILE A 23 -10.29 7.54 -20.94
C ILE A 23 -10.41 7.23 -19.45
N ILE A 24 -11.50 7.64 -18.80
CA ILE A 24 -11.75 7.34 -17.38
C ILE A 24 -11.84 5.84 -17.14
N SER A 25 -12.60 5.11 -17.97
CA SER A 25 -12.70 3.65 -17.89
C SER A 25 -11.35 2.97 -18.08
N LEU A 26 -10.50 3.47 -18.98
CA LEU A 26 -9.14 2.96 -19.18
C LEU A 26 -8.31 3.10 -17.90
N PHE A 27 -8.37 4.26 -17.25
CA PHE A 27 -7.69 4.48 -15.97
C PHE A 27 -8.24 3.59 -14.85
N ILE A 28 -9.56 3.42 -14.76
CA ILE A 28 -10.20 2.55 -13.76
C ILE A 28 -9.76 1.09 -13.93
N VAL A 29 -9.45 0.64 -15.15
CA VAL A 29 -8.94 -0.72 -15.41
C VAL A 29 -7.44 -0.81 -15.17
N ILE A 30 -6.66 0.13 -15.70
CA ILE A 30 -5.18 0.08 -15.68
C ILE A 30 -4.65 0.28 -14.26
N ILE A 31 -5.14 1.28 -13.53
CA ILE A 31 -4.63 1.64 -12.21
C ILE A 31 -4.67 0.47 -11.22
N PRO A 32 -5.78 -0.25 -11.02
CA PRO A 32 -5.77 -1.40 -10.10
C PRO A 32 -4.94 -2.55 -10.65
N TYR A 33 -4.96 -2.78 -11.97
CA TYR A 33 -4.18 -3.87 -12.58
C TYR A 33 -2.67 -3.68 -12.35
N THR A 34 -2.11 -2.54 -12.77
CA THR A 34 -0.68 -2.24 -12.58
C THR A 34 -0.35 -1.85 -11.15
N GLY A 35 -1.32 -1.27 -10.44
CA GLY A 35 -1.16 -0.79 -9.07
C GLY A 35 -1.02 -1.94 -8.08
N ILE A 36 -1.79 -3.03 -8.23
CA ILE A 36 -1.63 -4.23 -7.42
C ILE A 36 -0.23 -4.82 -7.60
N ASP A 37 0.22 -5.00 -8.84
CA ASP A 37 1.55 -5.56 -9.13
C ASP A 37 2.67 -4.67 -8.57
N THR A 38 2.57 -3.35 -8.77
CA THR A 38 3.55 -2.38 -8.25
C THR A 38 3.55 -2.34 -6.72
N PHE A 39 2.37 -2.38 -6.10
CA PHE A 39 2.21 -2.39 -4.65
C PHE A 39 2.78 -3.66 -4.03
N LEU A 40 2.49 -4.82 -4.62
CA LEU A 40 3.04 -6.11 -4.19
C LEU A 40 4.57 -6.11 -4.32
N GLY A 41 5.10 -5.64 -5.45
CA GLY A 41 6.55 -5.51 -5.65
C GLY A 41 7.22 -4.61 -4.61
N LEU A 42 6.63 -3.44 -4.34
CA LEU A 42 7.12 -2.51 -3.31
C LEU A 42 7.04 -3.13 -1.91
N LEU A 43 5.94 -3.81 -1.59
CA LEU A 43 5.73 -4.45 -0.29
C LEU A 43 6.75 -5.57 -0.07
N VAL A 44 6.95 -6.44 -1.06
CA VAL A 44 7.96 -7.50 -1.01
C VAL A 44 9.35 -6.90 -0.86
N PHE A 45 9.70 -5.90 -1.67
CA PHE A 45 11.00 -5.24 -1.57
C PHE A 45 11.22 -4.59 -0.20
N HIS A 46 10.19 -3.92 0.34
CA HIS A 46 10.25 -3.30 1.66
C HIS A 46 10.40 -4.34 2.78
N ILE A 47 9.66 -5.46 2.72
CA ILE A 47 9.82 -6.56 3.68
C ILE A 47 11.21 -7.16 3.59
N CYS A 48 11.72 -7.43 2.38
CA CYS A 48 13.08 -7.93 2.17
C CYS A 48 14.13 -6.95 2.72
N GLY A 49 13.97 -5.64 2.48
CA GLY A 49 14.85 -4.61 3.02
C GLY A 49 14.81 -4.54 4.55
N GLN A 50 13.61 -4.60 5.16
CA GLN A 50 13.47 -4.66 6.60
C GLN A 50 14.10 -5.92 7.20
N LEU A 51 13.93 -7.07 6.54
CA LEU A 51 14.54 -8.33 6.95
C LEU A 51 16.06 -8.29 6.84
N ASP A 52 16.61 -7.66 5.80
CA ASP A 52 18.06 -7.53 5.63
C ASP A 52 18.66 -6.59 6.69
N ILE A 53 18.00 -5.47 6.97
CA ILE A 53 18.38 -4.57 8.08
C ILE A 53 18.31 -5.31 9.43
N LEU A 54 17.24 -6.09 9.66
CA LEU A 54 17.09 -6.88 10.88
C LEU A 54 18.16 -7.95 10.98
N LYS A 55 18.47 -8.65 9.89
CA LYS A 55 19.53 -9.66 9.82
C LYS A 55 20.90 -9.03 10.11
N ASN A 56 21.21 -7.89 9.51
CA ASN A 56 22.45 -7.17 9.77
C ASN A 56 22.55 -6.73 11.23
N ARG A 57 21.46 -6.21 11.81
CA ARG A 57 21.38 -5.91 13.25
C ARG A 57 21.56 -7.16 14.09
N LEU A 58 20.94 -8.28 13.73
CA LEU A 58 21.03 -9.53 14.49
C LEU A 58 22.45 -10.12 14.44
N VAL A 59 23.12 -10.08 13.29
CA VAL A 59 24.53 -10.51 13.15
C VAL A 59 25.44 -9.61 13.98
N HIS A 60 25.26 -8.29 13.91
CA HIS A 60 26.02 -7.35 14.73
C HIS A 60 25.78 -7.53 16.24
N LEU A 61 24.54 -7.84 16.63
CA LEU A 61 24.13 -8.15 18.00
C LEU A 61 24.39 -9.61 18.41
N HIS A 62 24.86 -10.44 17.49
CA HIS A 62 25.38 -11.78 17.78
C HIS A 62 26.88 -11.70 18.06
N GLU A 63 27.60 -10.84 17.32
CA GLU A 63 28.99 -10.53 17.59
C GLU A 63 29.17 -9.67 18.86
N GLN A 64 28.27 -8.71 19.11
CA GLN A 64 28.14 -8.07 20.42
C GLN A 64 27.18 -8.87 21.28
N LYS A 65 27.64 -9.50 22.37
CA LYS A 65 26.89 -10.34 23.34
C LYS A 65 25.70 -9.65 24.08
N ASN A 66 24.94 -8.78 23.43
CA ASN A 66 23.98 -7.82 23.97
C ASN A 66 22.56 -7.93 23.35
N PHE A 67 22.32 -8.77 22.33
CA PHE A 67 20.95 -8.95 21.78
C PHE A 67 19.97 -9.41 22.87
N SER A 68 20.41 -10.35 23.70
CA SER A 68 19.65 -10.86 24.84
C SER A 68 19.30 -9.75 25.82
N ASP A 69 20.21 -8.79 26.02
CA ASP A 69 20.04 -7.72 26.99
C ASP A 69 19.09 -6.63 26.46
N ILE A 70 19.20 -6.25 25.18
CA ILE A 70 18.27 -5.30 24.54
C ILE A 70 16.86 -5.88 24.43
N LEU A 71 16.74 -7.17 24.07
CA LEU A 71 15.45 -7.86 24.03
C LEU A 71 14.84 -7.95 25.44
N LYS A 72 15.65 -8.29 26.45
CA LYS A 72 15.23 -8.36 27.85
C LYS A 72 14.77 -7.01 28.39
N ASP A 73 15.48 -5.92 28.06
CA ASP A 73 15.09 -4.56 28.45
C ASP A 73 13.79 -4.12 27.76
N SER A 74 13.61 -4.46 26.48
CA SER A 74 12.37 -4.15 25.74
C SER A 74 11.17 -4.90 26.33
N VAL A 75 11.32 -6.19 26.63
CA VAL A 75 10.27 -7.01 27.26
C VAL A 75 9.97 -6.52 28.68
N MET A 76 11.00 -6.18 29.46
CA MET A 76 10.85 -5.69 30.83
C MET A 76 10.19 -4.31 30.87
N CYS A 77 10.48 -3.44 29.92
CA CYS A 77 9.78 -2.16 29.75
C CYS A 77 8.30 -2.38 29.44
N HIS A 78 7.98 -3.28 28.50
CA HIS A 78 6.59 -3.59 28.16
C HIS A 78 5.80 -4.19 29.34
N ILE A 79 6.38 -5.13 30.08
CA ILE A 79 5.75 -5.72 31.27
C ILE A 79 5.53 -4.66 32.36
N ARG A 80 6.50 -3.76 32.57
CA ARG A 80 6.36 -2.64 33.52
C ARG A 80 5.21 -1.72 33.13
N LEU A 81 5.13 -1.32 31.86
CA LEU A 81 4.06 -0.45 31.36
C LEU A 81 2.67 -1.10 31.47
N LEU A 82 2.57 -2.40 31.15
CA LEU A 82 1.33 -3.17 31.34
C LEU A 82 0.95 -3.26 32.81
N ARG A 83 1.93 -3.44 33.72
CA ARG A 83 1.68 -3.44 35.15
C ARG A 83 1.14 -2.09 35.64
N TYR A 84 1.75 -0.98 35.23
CA TYR A 84 1.24 0.36 35.58
C TYR A 84 -0.17 0.63 35.04
N ARG A 85 -0.53 0.05 33.89
CA ARG A 85 -1.86 0.20 33.28
C ARG A 85 -2.95 -0.65 33.94
N ILE A 86 -2.61 -1.71 34.68
CA ILE A 86 -3.58 -2.58 35.36
C ILE A 86 -3.93 -2.05 36.77
N PHE A 87 -3.11 -1.17 37.34
CA PHE A 87 -3.32 -0.60 38.69
C PHE A 87 -3.98 0.80 38.69
N TYR A 88 -4.50 1.26 37.56
CA TYR A 88 -5.32 2.48 37.41
C TYR A 88 -6.63 2.13 36.70
#